data_AF-A0A1G0CC31-F1
#
_entry.id   AF-A0A1G0CC31-F1
#
_cell.length_a   1.000
_cell.length_b   1.000
_cell.length_c   1.000
_cell.angle_alpha   90.00
_cell.angle_beta   90.00
_cell.angle_gamma   90.00
#
_symmetry.space_group_name_H-M   'P 1'
#
loop_
_entity.id
_entity.type
_entity.pdbx_description
1 polymer ?
#
loop_
_entity_poly.entity_id
_entity_poly.type
_entity_poly.pdbx_seq_one_letter_code
_entity_poly.pdbx_strand_id
1 'polypeptide(L)'
;MKPQLIERSGVCSMIGEAIRNNQRIHTLFGKRLNGWRFNLFVKQCARYLRRKNGVLISEEGHGLAVIVPISNENDQRRRTDWWPSLFVFSLKRIGAMRRFRNKTQQLLPTEPHLFFMLLLTDEQRNGQSQVIQLRDELFKMSEIMQLPVYAQTSSQQTRGMFERFGFETYGKIAIPNKEDFMYFMVRKIVQ
;
A
#
# COMPACT_ATOMS: atom_id res chain seq x y z
N MET A 1 19.01 6.21 12.03
CA MET A 1 17.76 6.99 12.11
C MET A 1 16.78 6.27 13.02
N LYS A 2 16.21 6.97 14.00
CA LYS A 2 15.07 6.45 14.77
C LYS A 2 13.81 6.63 13.90
N PRO A 3 12.95 5.63 13.72
CA PRO A 3 11.68 5.82 13.03
C PRO A 3 10.89 6.93 13.74
N GLN A 4 10.59 8.02 13.04
CA GLN A 4 9.78 9.10 13.60
C GLN A 4 8.35 8.59 13.78
N LEU A 5 7.92 8.43 15.03
CA LEU A 5 6.52 8.23 15.35
C LEU A 5 5.77 9.53 15.06
N ILE A 6 5.00 9.56 13.97
CA ILE A 6 4.27 10.75 13.55
C ILE A 6 3.11 11.03 14.50
N GLU A 7 3.05 12.26 15.01
CA GLU A 7 1.99 12.73 15.90
C GLU A 7 0.57 12.64 15.28
N ARG A 8 -0.43 12.54 16.17
CA ARG A 8 -1.83 12.15 15.89
C ARG A 8 -2.59 13.02 14.88
N SER A 9 -2.14 14.22 14.54
CA SER A 9 -2.81 15.11 13.56
C SER A 9 -2.15 15.08 12.17
N GLY A 10 -0.85 14.83 12.09
CA GLY A 10 -0.06 14.93 10.85
C GLY A 10 -0.30 13.80 9.84
N VAL A 11 -0.53 12.56 10.31
CA VAL A 11 -0.70 11.37 9.45
C VAL A 11 -1.78 11.53 8.38
N CYS A 12 -2.94 12.10 8.74
CA CYS A 12 -4.02 12.33 7.77
C CYS A 12 -3.63 13.39 6.73
N SER A 13 -2.99 14.47 7.17
CA SER A 13 -2.56 15.56 6.27
C SER A 13 -1.51 15.05 5.30
N MET A 14 -0.49 14.35 5.80
CA MET A 14 0.60 13.80 5.00
C MET A 14 0.11 12.80 3.94
N ILE A 15 -0.78 11.86 4.31
CA ILE A 15 -1.36 10.92 3.33
C ILE A 15 -2.23 11.68 2.31
N GLY A 16 -3.04 12.63 2.77
CA GLY A 16 -3.90 13.42 1.90
C GLY A 16 -3.11 14.27 0.90
N GLU A 17 -2.07 14.95 1.37
CA GLU A 17 -1.16 15.78 0.58
C GLU A 17 -0.34 14.93 -0.38
N ALA A 18 0.27 13.84 0.07
CA ALA A 18 1.04 12.95 -0.80
C ALA A 18 0.18 12.39 -1.95
N ILE A 19 -1.08 12.03 -1.67
CA ILE A 19 -2.00 11.53 -2.70
C ILE A 19 -2.43 12.65 -3.66
N ARG A 20 -2.72 13.87 -3.16
CA ARG A 20 -3.10 15.02 -4.00
C ARG A 20 -1.94 15.58 -4.82
N ASN A 21 -0.72 15.46 -4.34
CA ASN A 21 0.45 15.94 -5.08
C ASN A 21 0.95 14.90 -6.10
N ASN A 22 0.39 13.69 -6.09
CA ASN A 22 0.78 12.65 -7.02
C ASN A 22 0.00 12.73 -8.34
N GLN A 23 0.70 13.12 -9.41
CA GLN A 23 0.11 13.32 -10.74
C GLN A 23 -0.48 12.03 -11.35
N ARG A 24 0.05 10.86 -11.00
CA ARG A 24 -0.51 9.54 -11.42
C ARG A 24 -1.84 9.25 -10.73
N ILE A 25 -2.01 9.68 -9.48
CA ILE A 25 -3.29 9.56 -8.79
C ILE A 25 -4.29 10.56 -9.37
N HIS A 26 -3.87 11.78 -9.70
CA HIS A 26 -4.72 12.74 -10.37
C HIS A 26 -5.26 12.24 -11.72
N THR A 27 -4.45 11.54 -12.51
CA THR A 27 -4.90 10.91 -13.77
C THR A 27 -5.86 9.74 -13.53
N LEU A 28 -5.68 8.96 -12.46
CA LEU A 28 -6.56 7.82 -12.13
C LEU A 28 -7.89 8.24 -11.49
N PHE A 29 -7.91 9.30 -10.70
CA PHE A 29 -9.04 9.65 -9.84
C PHE A 29 -9.65 11.03 -10.13
N GLY A 30 -8.95 11.92 -10.83
CA GLY A 30 -9.45 13.22 -11.30
C GLY A 30 -10.19 14.01 -10.22
N LYS A 31 -11.38 14.54 -10.54
CA LYS A 31 -12.22 15.33 -9.62
C LYS A 31 -12.67 14.56 -8.36
N ARG A 32 -12.53 13.22 -8.31
CA ARG A 32 -12.93 12.41 -7.15
C ARG A 32 -12.00 12.58 -5.95
N LEU A 33 -10.82 13.17 -6.14
CA LEU A 33 -9.85 13.48 -5.07
C LEU A 33 -10.26 14.67 -4.19
N ASN A 34 -11.25 15.48 -4.60
CA ASN A 34 -11.69 16.66 -3.86
C ASN A 34 -13.02 16.46 -3.12
N GLY A 35 -13.55 15.24 -3.08
CA GLY A 35 -14.85 14.94 -2.46
C GLY A 35 -14.77 14.49 -0.99
N TRP A 36 -15.90 14.61 -0.26
CA TRP A 36 -16.06 14.04 1.11
C TRP A 36 -15.65 12.58 1.19
N ARG A 37 -15.90 11.88 0.09
CA ARG A 37 -15.46 10.54 -0.18
C ARG A 37 -13.95 10.42 0.05
N PHE A 38 -13.12 11.12 -0.74
CA PHE A 38 -11.67 11.01 -0.61
C PHE A 38 -11.16 11.28 0.81
N ASN A 39 -11.76 12.27 1.48
CA ASN A 39 -11.46 12.58 2.87
C ASN A 39 -11.79 11.41 3.82
N LEU A 40 -12.87 10.67 3.58
CA LEU A 40 -13.19 9.46 4.33
C LEU A 40 -12.15 8.36 4.09
N PHE A 41 -11.68 8.18 2.86
CA PHE A 41 -10.61 7.23 2.53
C PHE A 41 -9.32 7.56 3.29
N VAL A 42 -8.84 8.80 3.21
CA VAL A 42 -7.63 9.25 3.92
C VAL A 42 -7.76 9.07 5.43
N LYS A 43 -8.92 9.43 6.01
CA LYS A 43 -9.20 9.22 7.45
C LYS A 43 -9.14 7.74 7.85
N GLN A 44 -9.64 6.85 6.99
CA GLN A 44 -9.61 5.41 7.24
C GLN A 44 -8.19 4.84 7.13
N CYS A 45 -7.42 5.26 6.13
CA CYS A 45 -5.99 4.90 6.01
C CYS A 45 -5.22 5.32 7.26
N ALA A 46 -5.35 6.58 7.68
CA ALA A 46 -4.67 7.07 8.88
C ALA A 46 -5.10 6.31 10.15
N ARG A 47 -6.40 6.00 10.31
CA ARG A 47 -6.91 5.21 11.43
C ARG A 47 -6.35 3.78 11.42
N TYR A 48 -6.26 3.16 10.24
CA TYR A 48 -5.70 1.83 10.08
C TYR A 48 -4.21 1.79 10.45
N LEU A 49 -3.43 2.74 9.93
CA LEU A 49 -2.00 2.83 10.24
C LEU A 49 -1.75 3.05 11.72
N ARG A 50 -2.54 3.91 12.39
CA ARG A 50 -2.47 4.07 13.85
C ARG A 50 -2.72 2.78 14.60
N ARG A 51 -3.74 2.00 14.21
CA ARG A 51 -4.08 0.74 14.88
C ARG A 51 -3.02 -0.34 14.70
N LYS A 52 -2.24 -0.25 13.63
CA LYS A 52 -1.23 -1.25 13.26
C LYS A 52 0.20 -0.80 13.50
N ASN A 53 0.41 0.33 14.17
CA ASN A 53 1.72 0.96 14.30
C ASN A 53 2.44 1.03 12.94
N GLY A 54 1.67 1.36 11.89
CA GLY A 54 2.17 1.48 10.54
C GLY A 54 3.16 2.63 10.46
N VAL A 55 4.33 2.35 9.88
CA VAL A 55 5.40 3.31 9.70
C VAL A 55 5.16 4.08 8.40
N LEU A 56 5.24 5.39 8.49
CA LEU A 56 5.24 6.31 7.36
C LEU A 56 6.66 6.86 7.21
N ILE A 57 7.24 6.67 6.03
CA ILE A 57 8.57 7.21 5.73
C ILE A 57 8.37 8.32 4.70
N SER A 58 8.71 9.54 5.09
CA SER A 58 8.69 10.74 4.27
C SER A 58 9.77 11.66 4.79
N GLU A 59 10.90 11.75 4.09
CA GLU A 59 11.99 12.63 4.54
C GLU A 59 11.62 14.11 4.43
N GLU A 60 10.82 14.54 3.45
CA GLU A 60 10.51 15.97 3.24
C GLU A 60 9.13 16.23 2.60
N GLY A 61 8.18 15.29 2.70
CA GLY A 61 6.85 15.42 2.10
C GLY A 61 6.79 15.04 0.62
N HIS A 62 7.92 14.63 0.04
CA HIS A 62 8.05 14.32 -1.39
C HIS A 62 7.99 12.82 -1.71
N GLY A 63 8.15 11.95 -0.71
CA GLY A 63 7.98 10.50 -0.82
C GLY A 63 7.18 9.96 0.36
N LEU A 64 6.21 9.08 0.12
CA LEU A 64 5.43 8.42 1.18
C LEU A 64 5.46 6.91 0.97
N ALA A 65 6.17 6.21 1.85
CA ALA A 65 6.06 4.76 2.01
C ALA A 65 5.18 4.43 3.21
N VAL A 66 4.21 3.55 3.02
CA VAL A 66 3.33 3.06 4.07
C VAL A 66 3.65 1.59 4.35
N ILE A 67 4.24 1.32 5.51
CA ILE A 67 4.66 -0.03 5.93
C ILE A 67 3.82 -0.44 7.13
N VAL A 68 3.21 -1.62 7.07
CA VAL A 68 2.33 -2.10 8.14
C VAL A 68 2.84 -3.44 8.64
N PRO A 69 3.32 -3.53 9.90
CA PRO A 69 3.63 -4.82 10.50
C PRO A 69 2.32 -5.59 10.74
N ILE A 70 2.28 -6.83 10.25
CA ILE A 70 1.17 -7.76 10.44
C ILE A 70 1.70 -8.92 11.28
N SER A 71 1.17 -9.09 12.49
CA SER A 71 1.69 -10.09 13.43
C SER A 71 0.91 -11.41 13.40
N ASN A 72 -0.33 -11.42 12.91
CA ASN A 72 -1.18 -12.62 12.91
C ASN A 72 -2.27 -12.58 11.83
N GLU A 73 -2.92 -13.72 11.61
CA GLU A 73 -3.98 -13.87 10.60
C GLU A 73 -5.22 -13.00 10.89
N ASN A 74 -5.56 -12.75 12.16
CA ASN A 74 -6.69 -11.88 12.51
C ASN A 74 -6.44 -10.43 12.06
N ASP A 75 -5.20 -9.98 12.14
CA ASP A 75 -4.77 -8.68 11.65
C ASP A 75 -4.86 -8.59 10.14
N GLN A 76 -4.55 -9.70 9.45
CA GLN A 76 -4.67 -9.86 8.01
C GLN A 76 -6.13 -9.95 7.53
N ARG A 77 -7.04 -10.54 8.32
CA ARG A 77 -8.49 -10.58 7.99
C ARG A 77 -9.13 -9.22 8.13
N ARG A 78 -8.83 -8.50 9.23
CA ARG A 78 -9.22 -7.09 9.43
C ARG A 78 -8.61 -6.17 8.38
N ARG A 79 -7.52 -6.60 7.74
CA ARG A 79 -7.03 -5.98 6.51
C ARG A 79 -8.17 -5.97 5.51
N THR A 80 -8.74 -7.09 5.08
CA THR A 80 -9.72 -7.08 3.97
C THR A 80 -10.99 -6.22 4.11
N ASP A 81 -11.22 -5.62 5.27
CA ASP A 81 -12.17 -4.52 5.47
C ASP A 81 -11.68 -3.16 4.91
N TRP A 82 -10.42 -3.03 4.47
CA TRP A 82 -9.78 -1.83 3.90
C TRP A 82 -10.05 -1.63 2.40
N TRP A 83 -10.91 -2.44 1.76
CA TRP A 83 -11.23 -2.13 0.37
C TRP A 83 -12.28 -1.01 0.26
N PRO A 84 -12.01 0.06 -0.52
CA PRO A 84 -12.97 1.10 -0.87
C PRO A 84 -14.03 0.57 -1.84
N SER A 85 -14.77 -0.47 -1.45
CA SER A 85 -15.89 -1.05 -2.23
C SER A 85 -16.98 -0.02 -2.54
N LEU A 86 -17.01 1.10 -1.81
CA LEU A 86 -17.94 2.21 -2.03
C LEU A 86 -17.39 3.33 -2.94
N PHE A 87 -16.14 3.22 -3.40
CA PHE A 87 -15.42 4.33 -4.05
C PHE A 87 -14.95 4.06 -5.47
N VAL A 88 -14.68 2.79 -5.79
CA VAL A 88 -14.15 2.42 -7.12
C VAL A 88 -15.23 1.77 -7.99
N PHE A 89 -16.29 1.20 -7.38
CA PHE A 89 -17.28 0.44 -8.12
C PHE A 89 -18.71 0.80 -7.72
N SER A 90 -19.60 0.84 -8.70
CA SER A 90 -21.02 1.10 -8.47
C SER A 90 -21.66 -0.04 -7.66
N LEU A 91 -22.69 0.31 -6.88
CA LEU A 91 -23.50 -0.63 -6.08
C LEU A 91 -24.04 -1.84 -6.87
N LYS A 92 -24.08 -1.76 -8.21
CA LYS A 92 -24.58 -2.82 -9.11
C LYS A 92 -23.72 -4.11 -9.13
N ARG A 93 -22.62 -4.20 -8.37
CA ARG A 93 -21.57 -5.24 -8.59
C ARG A 93 -21.03 -5.92 -7.33
N ILE A 94 -21.83 -5.97 -6.26
CA ILE A 94 -21.46 -6.56 -4.96
C ILE A 94 -21.02 -8.04 -5.08
N GLY A 95 -21.64 -8.85 -5.94
CA GLY A 95 -21.32 -10.27 -6.10
C GLY A 95 -19.94 -10.55 -6.70
N ALA A 96 -19.52 -9.79 -7.72
CA ALA A 96 -18.18 -9.89 -8.29
C ALA A 96 -17.11 -9.46 -7.26
N MET A 97 -17.41 -8.44 -6.46
CA MET A 97 -16.54 -7.97 -5.38
C MET A 97 -16.36 -9.00 -4.27
N ARG A 98 -17.44 -9.69 -3.87
CA ARG A 98 -17.37 -10.76 -2.87
C ARG A 98 -16.46 -11.90 -3.34
N ARG A 99 -16.60 -12.33 -4.60
CA ARG A 99 -15.74 -13.37 -5.19
C ARG A 99 -14.28 -12.94 -5.25
N PHE A 100 -14.01 -11.71 -5.66
CA PHE A 100 -12.65 -11.14 -5.68
C PHE A 100 -12.06 -11.07 -4.27
N ARG A 101 -12.83 -10.61 -3.27
CA ARG A 101 -12.41 -10.58 -1.86
C ARG A 101 -12.02 -11.96 -1.35
N ASN A 102 -12.87 -12.96 -1.59
CA ASN A 102 -12.62 -14.33 -1.14
C ASN A 102 -11.33 -14.89 -1.74
N LYS A 103 -11.11 -14.70 -3.06
CA LYS A 103 -9.87 -15.13 -3.72
C LYS A 103 -8.65 -14.38 -3.19
N THR A 104 -8.77 -13.08 -2.96
CA THR A 104 -7.69 -12.27 -2.38
C THR A 104 -7.31 -12.77 -0.99
N GLN A 105 -8.28 -13.09 -0.14
CA GLN A 105 -8.04 -13.63 1.21
C GLN A 105 -7.24 -14.93 1.19
N GLN A 106 -7.47 -15.80 0.19
CA GLN A 106 -6.74 -17.07 0.06
C GLN A 106 -5.26 -16.88 -0.32
N LEU A 107 -4.90 -15.74 -0.93
CA LEU A 107 -3.52 -15.41 -1.28
C LEU A 107 -2.84 -14.54 -0.23
N LEU A 108 -3.53 -14.13 0.84
CA LEU A 108 -2.89 -13.33 1.87
C LEU A 108 -1.99 -14.23 2.73
N PRO A 109 -0.75 -13.82 3.02
CA PRO A 109 0.12 -14.56 3.93
C PRO A 109 -0.47 -14.61 5.33
N THR A 110 -0.26 -15.75 5.99
CA THR A 110 -0.68 -16.02 7.38
C THR A 110 0.46 -15.79 8.38
N GLU A 111 1.72 -15.85 7.92
CA GLU A 111 2.91 -15.61 8.72
C GLU A 111 3.06 -14.12 9.11
N PRO A 112 3.79 -13.82 10.19
CA PRO A 112 4.17 -12.44 10.49
C PRO A 112 4.97 -11.82 9.35
N HIS A 113 4.62 -10.59 8.95
CA HIS A 113 5.27 -9.93 7.83
C HIS A 113 5.15 -8.40 7.86
N LEU A 114 5.99 -7.73 7.07
CA LEU A 114 5.81 -6.33 6.72
C LEU A 114 4.97 -6.23 5.46
N PHE A 115 3.88 -5.46 5.49
CA PHE A 115 3.08 -5.19 4.31
C PHE A 115 3.38 -3.79 3.75
N PHE A 116 3.90 -3.74 2.53
CA PHE A 116 4.17 -2.52 1.79
C PHE A 116 2.93 -2.09 1.00
N MET A 117 2.24 -1.06 1.50
CA MET A 117 0.91 -0.69 1.05
C MET A 117 0.91 0.40 -0.03
N LEU A 118 1.83 1.34 0.05
CA LEU A 118 1.79 2.54 -0.78
C LEU A 118 3.20 3.08 -0.97
N LEU A 119 3.53 3.42 -2.22
CA LEU A 119 4.71 4.18 -2.61
C LEU A 119 4.22 5.37 -3.43
N LEU A 120 4.32 6.56 -2.85
CA LEU A 120 4.12 7.81 -3.57
C LEU A 120 5.46 8.51 -3.65
N THR A 121 5.87 8.90 -4.84
CA THR A 121 7.06 9.73 -5.05
C THR A 121 6.70 10.89 -5.94
N ASP A 122 7.34 12.02 -5.70
CA ASP A 122 7.27 13.18 -6.58
C ASP A 122 8.19 12.96 -7.79
N GLU A 123 7.60 12.73 -8.97
CA GLU A 123 8.37 12.52 -10.21
C GLU A 123 9.13 13.77 -10.66
N GLN A 124 8.68 14.96 -10.26
CA GLN A 124 9.30 16.25 -10.63
C GLN A 124 10.61 16.49 -9.87
N ARG A 125 10.84 15.78 -8.75
CA ARG A 125 11.99 16.00 -7.85
C ARG A 125 12.65 14.67 -7.46
N ASN A 126 13.42 14.10 -8.38
CA ASN A 126 14.27 12.94 -8.12
C ASN A 126 13.52 11.69 -7.60
N GLY A 127 12.35 11.37 -8.17
CA GLY A 127 11.54 10.24 -7.73
C GLY A 127 12.30 8.90 -7.63
N GLN A 128 13.31 8.65 -8.47
CA GLN A 128 14.13 7.43 -8.38
C GLN A 128 14.94 7.32 -7.09
N SER A 129 15.61 8.39 -6.63
CA SER A 129 16.42 8.32 -5.41
C SER A 129 15.54 8.15 -4.17
N GLN A 130 14.35 8.77 -4.17
CA GLN A 130 13.35 8.60 -3.11
C GLN A 130 12.83 7.16 -3.05
N VAL A 131 12.53 6.53 -4.19
CA VAL A 131 12.14 5.11 -4.22
C VAL A 131 13.24 4.22 -3.65
N ILE A 132 14.50 4.47 -4.01
CA ILE A 132 15.65 3.72 -3.53
C ILE A 132 15.80 3.83 -2.01
N GLN A 133 15.69 5.04 -1.47
CA GLN A 133 15.78 5.26 -0.03
C GLN A 133 14.64 4.62 0.75
N LEU A 134 13.40 4.74 0.25
CA LEU A 134 12.23 4.09 0.87
C LEU A 134 12.36 2.57 0.85
N ARG A 135 12.91 2.01 -0.22
CA ARG A 135 13.27 0.59 -0.32
C ARG A 135 14.31 0.22 0.75
N ASP A 136 15.38 1.00 0.89
CA ASP A 136 16.47 0.68 1.81
C ASP A 136 16.02 0.72 3.27
N GLU A 137 15.20 1.70 3.65
CA GLU A 137 14.61 1.74 4.99
C GLU A 137 13.63 0.56 5.23
N LEU A 138 12.82 0.19 4.23
CA LEU A 138 11.96 -1.00 4.32
C LEU A 138 12.77 -2.30 4.47
N PHE A 139 13.88 -2.42 3.75
CA PHE A 139 14.74 -3.60 3.79
C PHE A 139 15.50 -3.70 5.10
N LYS A 140 16.04 -2.58 5.57
CA LYS A 140 16.63 -2.48 6.90
C LYS A 140 15.64 -2.85 8.00
N MET A 141 14.38 -2.41 7.91
CA MET A 141 13.33 -2.83 8.84
C MET A 141 13.06 -4.33 8.76
N SER A 142 12.96 -4.89 7.55
CA SER A 142 12.77 -6.31 7.31
C SER A 142 13.89 -7.16 7.94
N GLU A 143 15.14 -6.72 7.80
CA GLU A 143 16.32 -7.37 8.37
C GLU A 143 16.35 -7.26 9.91
N ILE A 144 16.11 -6.08 10.47
CA ILE A 144 16.09 -5.87 11.93
C ILE A 144 14.99 -6.72 12.57
N MET A 145 13.81 -6.76 11.95
CA MET A 145 12.65 -7.48 12.49
C MET A 145 12.65 -8.97 12.14
N GLN A 146 13.54 -9.41 11.24
CA GLN A 146 13.54 -10.76 10.68
C GLN A 146 12.15 -11.13 10.14
N LEU A 147 11.55 -10.23 9.34
CA LEU A 147 10.23 -10.43 8.73
C LEU A 147 10.31 -10.29 7.21
N PRO A 148 9.62 -11.16 6.44
CA PRO A 148 9.49 -11.00 5.00
C PRO A 148 8.63 -9.77 4.66
N VAL A 149 8.79 -9.26 3.44
CA VAL A 149 8.03 -8.10 2.94
C VAL A 149 7.06 -8.53 1.86
N TYR A 150 5.78 -8.21 2.04
CA TYR A 150 4.72 -8.47 1.07
C TYR A 150 4.22 -7.18 0.45
N ALA A 151 3.94 -7.21 -0.85
CA ALA A 151 3.41 -6.09 -1.61
C ALA A 151 2.27 -6.55 -2.53
N GLN A 152 1.43 -5.61 -2.94
CA GLN A 152 0.39 -5.82 -3.94
C GLN A 152 0.42 -4.69 -4.97
N THR A 153 0.23 -5.02 -6.24
CA THR A 153 0.15 -4.01 -7.30
C THR A 153 -0.69 -4.49 -8.46
N SER A 154 -1.43 -3.57 -9.09
CA SER A 154 -2.04 -3.81 -10.41
C SER A 154 -1.21 -3.26 -11.57
N SER A 155 -0.18 -2.48 -11.28
CA SER A 155 0.66 -1.83 -12.29
C SER A 155 1.80 -2.75 -12.71
N GLN A 156 1.91 -3.04 -14.01
CA GLN A 156 3.03 -3.80 -14.56
C GLN A 156 4.37 -3.08 -14.34
N GLN A 157 4.39 -1.75 -14.44
CA GLN A 157 5.61 -0.96 -14.19
C GLN A 157 6.07 -1.09 -12.73
N THR A 158 5.14 -1.00 -11.78
CA THR A 158 5.44 -1.15 -10.35
C THR A 158 5.84 -2.58 -10.01
N ARG A 159 5.23 -3.58 -10.67
CA ARG A 159 5.64 -4.98 -10.55
C ARG A 159 7.10 -5.15 -10.99
N GLY A 160 7.47 -4.68 -12.18
CA GLY A 160 8.85 -4.78 -12.67
C GLY A 160 9.86 -4.06 -11.78
N MET A 161 9.46 -2.96 -11.14
CA MET A 161 10.29 -2.30 -10.12
C MET A 161 10.48 -3.17 -8.87
N PHE A 162 9.41 -3.78 -8.35
CA PHE A 162 9.53 -4.70 -7.21
C PHE A 162 10.38 -5.94 -7.54
N GLU A 163 10.24 -6.50 -8.73
CA GLU A 163 11.09 -7.62 -9.19
C GLU A 163 12.58 -7.25 -9.18
N ARG A 164 12.93 -6.04 -9.66
CA ARG A 164 14.31 -5.52 -9.54
C ARG A 164 14.78 -5.31 -8.11
N PHE A 165 13.87 -5.18 -7.15
CA PHE A 165 14.18 -5.08 -5.73
C PHE A 165 14.21 -6.44 -5.02
N GLY A 166 14.10 -7.55 -5.76
CA GLY A 166 14.15 -8.90 -5.22
C GLY A 166 12.81 -9.43 -4.71
N PHE A 167 11.70 -8.83 -5.10
CA PHE A 167 10.38 -9.43 -4.86
C PHE A 167 10.05 -10.46 -5.93
N GLU A 168 9.45 -11.56 -5.52
CA GLU A 168 8.90 -12.60 -6.39
C GLU A 168 7.37 -12.51 -6.42
N THR A 169 6.77 -12.70 -7.60
CA THR A 169 5.30 -12.83 -7.71
C THR A 169 4.90 -14.25 -7.36
N TYR A 170 4.15 -14.43 -6.26
CA TYR A 170 3.62 -15.75 -5.86
C TYR A 170 2.14 -15.93 -6.20
N GLY A 171 1.44 -14.87 -6.56
CA GLY A 171 0.02 -14.92 -6.85
C GLY A 171 -0.45 -13.82 -7.80
N LYS A 172 -1.49 -14.12 -8.58
CA LYS A 172 -2.20 -13.13 -9.41
C LYS A 172 -3.70 -13.40 -9.44
N ILE A 173 -4.49 -12.34 -9.38
CA ILE A 173 -5.96 -12.43 -9.48
C ILE A 173 -6.45 -11.40 -10.50
N ALA A 174 -7.30 -11.83 -11.43
CA ALA A 174 -7.94 -10.91 -12.38
C ALA A 174 -8.79 -9.88 -11.63
N ILE A 175 -8.60 -8.60 -11.98
CA ILE A 175 -9.38 -7.52 -11.38
C ILE A 175 -10.75 -7.48 -12.07
N PRO A 176 -11.88 -7.53 -11.33
CA PRO A 176 -13.20 -7.53 -11.94
C PRO A 176 -13.42 -6.33 -12.88
N ASN A 177 -13.78 -6.62 -14.13
CA ASN A 177 -14.06 -5.61 -15.18
C ASN A 177 -12.87 -4.74 -15.56
N LYS A 178 -11.64 -5.24 -15.41
CA LYS A 178 -10.43 -4.70 -16.02
C LYS A 178 -9.67 -5.82 -16.70
N GLU A 179 -8.98 -5.52 -17.79
CA GLU A 179 -8.02 -6.44 -18.43
C GLU A 179 -6.67 -6.44 -17.68
N ASP A 180 -6.73 -6.29 -16.36
CA ASP A 180 -5.57 -6.16 -15.47
C ASP A 180 -5.62 -7.23 -14.38
N PHE A 181 -4.45 -7.53 -13.81
CA PHE A 181 -4.29 -8.44 -12.69
C PHE A 181 -3.82 -7.69 -11.44
N MET A 182 -4.28 -8.12 -10.28
CA MET A 182 -3.67 -7.82 -9.00
C MET A 182 -2.56 -8.84 -8.77
N TYR A 183 -1.31 -8.39 -8.71
CA TYR A 183 -0.14 -9.19 -8.39
C TYR A 183 0.13 -9.16 -6.90
N PHE A 184 0.45 -10.34 -6.36
CA PHE A 184 0.82 -10.55 -4.97
C PHE A 184 2.29 -10.95 -4.96
N MET A 185 3.08 -10.16 -4.23
CA MET A 185 4.53 -10.22 -4.30
C MET A 185 5.13 -10.36 -2.91
N VAL A 186 6.24 -11.09 -2.82
CA VAL A 186 6.98 -11.33 -1.58
C VAL A 186 8.47 -11.15 -1.80
N ARG A 187 9.14 -10.47 -0.88
CA ARG A 187 10.59 -10.52 -0.72
C ARG A 187 10.87 -11.30 0.56
N LYS A 188 11.51 -12.45 0.41
CA LYS A 188 11.97 -13.28 1.54
C LYS A 188 13.15 -12.59 2.23
N ILE A 189 13.40 -12.98 3.48
CA ILE A 189 14.61 -12.56 4.19
C ILE A 189 15.78 -13.27 3.51
N VAL A 190 16.78 -12.49 3.07
CA VAL A 190 18.04 -13.06 2.58
C VAL A 190 18.84 -13.41 3.82
N GLN A 191 19.03 -14.71 4.07
CA GLN A 191 19.89 -15.23 5.13
C GLN A 191 21.36 -15.09 4.74
#